data_AF-A0A1M6U5S0-F1
#
_entry.id   AF-A0A1M6U5S0-F1
#
_cell.length_a   1.000
_cell.length_b   1.000
_cell.length_c   1.000
_cell.angle_alpha   90.00
_cell.angle_beta   90.00
_cell.angle_gamma   90.00
#
_symmetry.space_group_name_H-M   'P 1'
#
loop_
_entity.id
_entity.type
_entity.pdbx_description
1 polymer ?
#
loop_
_entity_poly.entity_id
_entity_poly.type
_entity_poly.pdbx_seq_one_letter_code
_entity_poly.pdbx_strand_id
1 'polypeptide(L)'
;MKKRTSLFLIFIILFCLGSPIFADSEENNSSLKSYLETLVDVLYKEKEQNSSNYEDIDSILREYLKNDEGISSLSEDAEKIILIMDLESKDKLLNILKENNNSLENVKKEILNLKMWNESDRYSLLDMIKEGEDRKTIKLELENLINKYNNTDNNNPNNDNKINLKDINNHWAKDYILFMVENKIATGYLDFTFRPNNKITRAEFSKMLVETLKLDKVTYNNSFSDVKNHWAKDYIQTAYNAGLIKGYNKEFKPDANITRSEMATMIGRTLNTDNKADLTKFIDYKKIPNWAEESVSKAVGEELIKGDNGKFRPNDNTTRAEAITILYRLLNID
;
A
#
# COMPACT_ATOMS: atom_id res chain seq x y z
N MET A 1 20.59 -3.70 30.40
CA MET A 1 21.41 -4.69 29.67
C MET A 1 20.73 -5.37 28.46
N LYS A 2 19.47 -5.04 28.08
CA LYS A 2 18.67 -5.77 27.07
C LYS A 2 18.74 -5.26 25.60
N LYS A 3 19.64 -4.34 25.24
CA LYS A 3 19.71 -3.72 23.89
C LYS A 3 20.95 -4.08 23.04
N ARG A 4 21.92 -4.83 23.58
CA ARG A 4 23.18 -5.15 22.88
C ARG A 4 23.15 -6.44 22.06
N THR A 5 22.20 -7.34 22.32
CA THR A 5 22.01 -8.62 21.60
C THR A 5 21.30 -8.44 20.25
N SER A 6 20.58 -7.33 20.07
CA SER A 6 19.77 -7.03 18.88
C SER A 6 20.58 -6.59 17.65
N LEU A 7 21.90 -6.42 17.74
CA LEU A 7 22.74 -5.87 16.66
C LEU A 7 23.83 -6.82 16.14
N PHE A 8 24.14 -7.91 16.85
CA PHE A 8 25.27 -8.80 16.51
C PHE A 8 24.84 -10.02 15.69
N LEU A 9 23.57 -10.43 15.81
CA LEU A 9 22.99 -11.58 15.13
C LEU A 9 22.53 -11.27 13.70
N ILE A 10 22.06 -10.04 13.47
CA ILE A 10 21.66 -9.54 12.15
C ILE A 10 22.88 -9.43 11.20
N PHE A 11 24.11 -9.43 11.75
CA PHE A 11 25.38 -9.21 11.02
C PHE A 11 25.97 -10.49 10.39
N ILE A 12 25.49 -11.67 10.80
CA ILE A 12 26.04 -12.98 10.38
C ILE A 12 25.21 -13.62 9.25
N ILE A 13 23.92 -13.30 9.16
CA ILE A 13 22.97 -13.85 8.16
C ILE A 13 23.25 -13.32 6.75
N LEU A 14 24.12 -12.32 6.66
CA LEU A 14 24.40 -11.59 5.44
C LEU A 14 25.86 -11.67 5.03
N PHE A 15 26.63 -12.66 5.48
CA PHE A 15 28.03 -12.77 5.08
C PHE A 15 28.57 -14.20 5.22
N CYS A 16 28.74 -14.91 4.09
CA CYS A 16 29.98 -15.63 3.74
C CYS A 16 29.82 -16.59 2.52
N LEU A 17 30.40 -16.17 1.37
CA LEU A 17 31.26 -16.92 0.41
C LEU A 17 30.79 -18.07 -0.49
N GLY A 18 30.68 -17.82 -1.81
CA GLY A 18 31.22 -18.77 -2.81
C GLY A 18 30.44 -19.16 -4.09
N SER A 19 30.52 -18.31 -5.12
CA SER A 19 30.67 -18.67 -6.57
C SER A 19 29.46 -19.28 -7.36
N PRO A 20 29.49 -19.31 -8.71
CA PRO A 20 28.61 -18.53 -9.58
C PRO A 20 27.60 -19.43 -10.32
N ILE A 21 26.83 -18.86 -11.28
CA ILE A 21 26.30 -19.50 -12.52
C ILE A 21 24.75 -19.63 -12.64
N PHE A 22 24.28 -19.11 -13.81
CA PHE A 22 23.01 -19.30 -14.57
C PHE A 22 21.70 -18.75 -13.95
N ALA A 23 20.77 -18.13 -14.70
CA ALA A 23 20.66 -17.84 -16.14
C ALA A 23 19.55 -16.79 -16.37
N ASP A 24 19.61 -16.18 -17.56
CA ASP A 24 18.51 -15.55 -18.28
C ASP A 24 17.18 -16.30 -18.15
N SER A 25 16.07 -15.58 -18.06
CA SER A 25 14.97 -15.64 -19.04
C SER A 25 13.82 -14.73 -18.64
N GLU A 26 13.17 -14.22 -19.68
CA GLU A 26 12.11 -13.23 -19.69
C GLU A 26 10.83 -13.63 -18.94
N GLU A 27 10.04 -12.59 -18.67
CA GLU A 27 8.61 -12.55 -18.33
C GLU A 27 8.22 -12.37 -16.85
N ASN A 28 7.89 -11.10 -16.56
CA ASN A 28 6.88 -10.61 -15.61
C ASN A 28 6.35 -11.62 -14.58
N ASN A 29 7.10 -11.86 -13.50
CA ASN A 29 6.50 -12.19 -12.22
C ASN A 29 7.38 -11.79 -11.01
N SER A 30 7.05 -10.59 -10.51
CA SER A 30 7.18 -9.99 -9.18
C SER A 30 8.50 -10.08 -8.39
N SER A 31 8.91 -8.91 -7.90
CA SER A 31 10.04 -8.67 -7.00
C SER A 31 10.11 -9.53 -5.75
N LEU A 32 9.00 -10.11 -5.29
CA LEU A 32 8.95 -11.03 -4.16
C LEU A 32 9.67 -12.34 -4.49
N LYS A 33 9.46 -12.88 -5.70
CA LYS A 33 10.10 -14.11 -6.15
C LYS A 33 11.63 -13.98 -6.08
N SER A 34 12.17 -12.92 -6.67
CA SER A 34 13.61 -12.68 -6.70
C SER A 34 14.22 -12.47 -5.30
N TYR A 35 13.50 -11.80 -4.40
CA TYR A 35 13.93 -11.64 -3.00
C TYR A 35 13.91 -12.97 -2.23
N LEU A 36 12.83 -13.74 -2.34
CA LEU A 36 12.70 -15.04 -1.68
C LEU A 36 13.69 -16.08 -2.24
N GLU A 37 13.94 -16.07 -3.55
CA GLU A 37 14.98 -16.88 -4.18
C GLU A 37 16.37 -16.53 -3.64
N THR A 38 16.66 -15.24 -3.44
CA THR A 38 17.92 -14.79 -2.84
C THR A 38 18.05 -15.30 -1.39
N LEU A 39 16.97 -15.26 -0.61
CA LEU A 39 16.96 -15.78 0.77
C LEU A 39 17.19 -17.30 0.80
N VAL A 40 16.50 -18.04 -0.08
CA VAL A 40 16.67 -19.49 -0.24
C VAL A 40 18.12 -19.83 -0.61
N ASP A 41 18.71 -19.10 -1.56
CA ASP A 41 20.09 -19.32 -2.00
C ASP A 41 21.11 -19.13 -0.86
N VAL A 42 20.89 -18.15 0.01
CA VAL A 42 21.74 -17.89 1.18
C VAL A 42 21.63 -19.03 2.19
N LEU A 43 20.40 -19.44 2.53
CA LEU A 43 20.15 -20.49 3.52
C LEU A 43 20.72 -21.84 3.08
N TYR A 44 20.56 -22.18 1.81
CA TYR A 44 21.02 -23.44 1.24
C TYR A 44 22.54 -23.61 1.38
N LYS A 45 23.25 -22.53 1.10
CA LYS A 45 24.70 -22.46 1.11
C LYS A 45 25.29 -22.55 2.52
N GLU A 46 24.68 -21.90 3.51
CA GLU A 46 25.10 -22.01 4.92
C GLU A 46 24.95 -23.44 5.43
N LYS A 47 23.88 -24.14 5.02
CA LYS A 47 23.68 -25.54 5.34
C LYS A 47 24.75 -26.44 4.70
N GLU A 48 25.07 -26.26 3.41
CA GLU A 48 26.13 -27.03 2.75
C GLU A 48 27.51 -26.85 3.40
N GLN A 49 27.80 -25.65 3.89
CA GLN A 49 29.05 -25.33 4.59
C GLN A 49 29.08 -25.83 6.05
N ASN A 50 27.98 -26.41 6.54
CA ASN A 50 27.82 -26.88 7.92
C ASN A 50 28.18 -25.78 8.95
N SER A 51 27.81 -24.54 8.60
CA SER A 51 28.11 -23.34 9.37
C SER A 51 27.35 -23.35 10.69
N SER A 52 28.01 -22.97 11.80
CA SER A 52 27.33 -22.79 13.10
C SER A 52 26.19 -21.79 13.05
N ASN A 53 26.18 -20.93 12.04
CA ASN A 53 25.24 -19.84 11.89
C ASN A 53 23.89 -20.30 11.31
N TYR A 54 23.82 -21.46 10.64
CA TYR A 54 22.58 -21.93 10.01
C TYR A 54 21.44 -22.08 11.00
N GLU A 55 21.68 -22.73 12.15
CA GLU A 55 20.65 -22.95 13.18
C GLU A 55 20.20 -21.62 13.81
N ASP A 56 21.12 -20.66 13.98
CA ASP A 56 20.78 -19.32 14.46
C ASP A 56 19.90 -18.58 13.44
N ILE A 57 20.23 -18.70 12.14
CA ILE A 57 19.47 -18.07 11.05
C ILE A 57 18.06 -18.66 10.94
N ASP A 58 17.92 -19.99 10.91
CA ASP A 58 16.62 -20.68 10.84
C ASP A 58 15.73 -20.26 12.02
N SER A 59 16.29 -20.24 13.23
CA SER A 59 15.57 -19.83 14.45
C SER A 59 15.04 -18.40 14.36
N ILE A 60 15.87 -17.44 13.91
CA ILE A 60 15.48 -16.02 13.78
C ILE A 60 14.41 -15.83 12.70
N LEU A 61 14.57 -16.49 11.55
CA LEU A 61 13.59 -16.40 10.48
C LEU A 61 12.25 -16.98 10.92
N ARG A 62 12.24 -18.09 11.67
CA ARG A 62 11.01 -18.63 12.25
C ARG A 62 10.37 -17.67 13.23
N GLU A 63 11.15 -16.95 14.05
CA GLU A 63 10.61 -15.92 14.94
C GLU A 63 9.91 -14.79 14.17
N TYR A 64 10.53 -14.28 13.10
CA TYR A 64 9.92 -13.27 12.24
C TYR A 64 8.69 -13.80 11.47
N LEU A 65 8.74 -15.04 10.98
CA LEU A 65 7.69 -15.63 10.15
C LEU A 65 6.53 -16.23 10.96
N LYS A 66 6.63 -16.24 12.29
CA LYS A 66 5.62 -16.83 13.17
C LYS A 66 4.26 -16.14 13.10
N ASN A 67 4.26 -14.81 13.13
CA ASN A 67 3.02 -14.03 13.24
C ASN A 67 3.15 -12.67 12.54
N ASP A 68 2.04 -11.95 12.48
CA ASP A 68 1.98 -10.65 11.79
C ASP A 68 2.91 -9.60 12.40
N GLU A 69 3.15 -9.66 13.71
CA GLU A 69 4.05 -8.74 14.43
C GLU A 69 5.51 -9.00 14.03
N GLY A 70 5.91 -10.27 13.95
CA GLY A 70 7.20 -10.70 13.41
C GLY A 70 7.40 -10.23 11.97
N ILE A 71 6.41 -10.45 11.09
CA ILE A 71 6.53 -10.01 9.69
C ILE A 71 6.63 -8.49 9.58
N SER A 72 5.89 -7.76 10.41
CA SER A 72 5.99 -6.29 10.47
C SER A 72 7.39 -5.85 10.91
N SER A 73 7.94 -6.51 11.93
CA SER A 73 9.29 -6.25 12.43
C SER A 73 10.35 -6.54 11.36
N LEU A 74 10.20 -7.64 10.62
CA LEU A 74 11.07 -7.98 9.49
C LEU A 74 11.03 -6.90 8.39
N SER A 75 9.84 -6.40 8.06
CA SER A 75 9.68 -5.29 7.11
C SER A 75 10.33 -4.01 7.60
N GLU A 76 10.26 -3.69 8.89
CA GLU A 76 10.91 -2.50 9.46
C GLU A 76 12.44 -2.66 9.51
N ASP A 77 12.93 -3.85 9.81
CA ASP A 77 14.35 -4.15 9.93
C ASP A 77 15.05 -4.37 8.58
N ALA A 78 14.31 -4.56 7.48
CA ALA A 78 14.84 -4.79 6.14
C ALA A 78 15.94 -3.81 5.71
N GLU A 79 15.83 -2.51 6.02
CA GLU A 79 16.88 -1.54 5.68
C GLU A 79 18.14 -1.72 6.53
N LYS A 80 17.97 -2.04 7.81
CA LYS A 80 19.09 -2.28 8.74
C LYS A 80 19.82 -3.56 8.37
N ILE A 81 19.07 -4.58 7.97
CA ILE A 81 19.56 -5.82 7.39
C ILE A 81 20.43 -5.48 6.17
N ILE A 82 19.92 -4.75 5.19
CA ILE A 82 20.71 -4.37 4.00
C ILE A 82 21.98 -3.58 4.33
N LEU A 83 21.93 -2.70 5.32
CA LEU A 83 23.08 -1.88 5.71
C LEU A 83 24.26 -2.69 6.23
N ILE A 84 24.00 -3.84 6.83
CA ILE A 84 25.03 -4.69 7.45
C ILE A 84 25.35 -5.93 6.62
N MET A 85 24.83 -6.00 5.39
CA MET A 85 25.23 -6.99 4.41
C MET A 85 26.70 -6.82 3.99
N ASP A 86 27.34 -7.96 3.72
CA ASP A 86 28.21 -8.16 2.56
C ASP A 86 28.24 -7.05 1.54
N LEU A 87 29.43 -6.58 1.15
CA LEU A 87 29.50 -5.71 -0.04
C LEU A 87 29.02 -6.47 -1.28
N GLU A 88 29.41 -7.74 -1.45
CA GLU A 88 29.05 -8.53 -2.63
C GLU A 88 27.54 -8.80 -2.70
N SER A 89 26.96 -9.31 -1.60
CA SER A 89 25.52 -9.61 -1.50
C SER A 89 24.64 -8.35 -1.50
N LYS A 90 25.10 -7.26 -0.89
CA LYS A 90 24.42 -5.95 -0.95
C LYS A 90 24.41 -5.42 -2.38
N ASP A 91 25.54 -5.45 -3.06
CA ASP A 91 25.63 -4.98 -4.44
C ASP A 91 24.78 -5.84 -5.37
N LYS A 92 24.77 -7.17 -5.18
CA LYS A 92 23.89 -8.08 -5.92
C LYS A 92 22.42 -7.76 -5.69
N LEU A 93 21.98 -7.61 -4.44
CA LEU A 93 20.61 -7.24 -4.10
C LEU A 93 20.23 -5.87 -4.67
N LEU A 94 21.10 -4.86 -4.52
CA LEU A 94 20.84 -3.52 -5.04
C LEU A 94 20.80 -3.49 -6.57
N ASN A 95 21.61 -4.31 -7.25
CA ASN A 95 21.56 -4.45 -8.71
C ASN A 95 20.25 -5.12 -9.15
N ILE A 96 19.84 -6.21 -8.50
CA ILE A 96 18.53 -6.85 -8.74
C ILE A 96 17.39 -5.85 -8.56
N LEU A 97 17.42 -5.03 -7.50
CA LEU A 97 16.41 -4.01 -7.28
C LEU A 97 16.41 -2.93 -8.37
N LYS A 98 17.60 -2.48 -8.81
CA LYS A 98 17.73 -1.50 -9.90
C LYS A 98 17.25 -2.06 -11.24
N GLU A 99 17.66 -3.26 -11.61
CA GLU A 99 17.29 -3.93 -12.87
C GLU A 99 15.78 -4.12 -13.00
N ASN A 100 15.10 -4.33 -11.87
CA ASN A 100 13.64 -4.49 -11.82
C ASN A 100 12.87 -3.18 -11.55
N ASN A 101 13.51 -2.00 -11.66
CA ASN A 101 12.91 -0.69 -11.33
C ASN A 101 12.25 -0.65 -9.94
N ASN A 102 12.82 -1.38 -8.98
CA ASN A 102 12.20 -1.62 -7.70
C ASN A 102 12.87 -0.84 -6.56
N SER A 103 12.06 -0.33 -5.63
CA SER A 103 12.56 0.41 -4.47
C SER A 103 12.62 -0.48 -3.23
N LEU A 104 13.48 -0.14 -2.28
CA LEU A 104 13.50 -0.77 -0.94
C LEU A 104 12.12 -0.71 -0.26
N GLU A 105 11.36 0.35 -0.51
CA GLU A 105 10.00 0.50 -0.02
C GLU A 105 9.04 -0.55 -0.59
N ASN A 106 9.28 -1.03 -1.81
CA ASN A 106 8.49 -2.12 -2.37
C ASN A 106 8.90 -3.47 -1.77
N VAL A 107 10.19 -3.72 -1.50
CA VAL A 107 10.63 -4.92 -0.77
C VAL A 107 9.94 -5.03 0.59
N LYS A 108 9.84 -3.90 1.32
CA LYS A 108 9.10 -3.84 2.57
C LYS A 108 7.63 -4.23 2.40
N LYS A 109 6.94 -3.68 1.40
CA LYS A 109 5.55 -4.05 1.08
C LYS A 109 5.40 -5.52 0.74
N GLU A 110 6.37 -6.09 0.00
CA GLU A 110 6.37 -7.50 -0.35
C GLU A 110 6.60 -8.41 0.86
N ILE A 111 7.49 -8.04 1.80
CA ILE A 111 7.63 -8.74 3.08
C ILE A 111 6.29 -8.74 3.83
N LEU A 112 5.55 -7.63 3.81
CA LEU A 112 4.23 -7.54 4.44
C LEU A 112 3.19 -8.45 3.77
N ASN A 113 3.34 -8.80 2.50
CA ASN A 113 2.45 -9.76 1.82
C ASN A 113 2.59 -11.18 2.37
N LEU A 114 3.67 -11.52 3.07
CA LEU A 114 3.79 -12.82 3.74
C LEU A 114 2.74 -13.03 4.84
N LYS A 115 2.07 -11.97 5.32
CA LYS A 115 0.93 -12.10 6.25
C LYS A 115 -0.26 -12.84 5.63
N MET A 116 -0.31 -12.89 4.30
CA MET A 116 -1.31 -13.67 3.56
C MET A 116 -1.10 -15.17 3.71
N TRP A 117 0.14 -15.58 3.94
CA TRP A 117 0.52 -16.98 3.97
C TRP A 117 0.21 -17.54 5.35
N ASN A 118 -0.41 -18.71 5.39
CA ASN A 118 -0.58 -19.42 6.65
C ASN A 118 0.81 -19.78 7.23
N GLU A 119 0.89 -19.98 8.55
CA GLU A 119 2.15 -20.25 9.24
C GLU A 119 2.90 -21.48 8.69
N SER A 120 2.17 -22.55 8.36
CA SER A 120 2.77 -23.76 7.81
C SER A 120 3.46 -23.51 6.47
N ASP A 121 2.84 -22.72 5.60
CA ASP A 121 3.40 -22.37 4.29
C ASP A 121 4.55 -21.36 4.41
N ARG A 122 4.56 -20.51 5.45
CA ARG A 122 5.70 -19.64 5.74
C ARG A 122 6.94 -20.43 6.17
N TYR A 123 6.75 -21.59 6.80
CA TYR A 123 7.85 -22.44 7.26
C TYR A 123 8.26 -23.53 6.26
N SER A 124 7.39 -23.92 5.32
CA SER A 124 7.65 -25.08 4.45
C SER A 124 8.97 -24.99 3.70
N LEU A 125 9.35 -23.80 3.20
CA LEU A 125 10.63 -23.59 2.55
C LEU A 125 11.82 -23.78 3.51
N LEU A 126 11.71 -23.31 4.76
CA LEU A 126 12.73 -23.52 5.78
C LEU A 126 12.84 -24.99 6.17
N ASP A 127 11.70 -25.69 6.24
CA ASP A 127 11.65 -27.12 6.55
C ASP A 127 12.31 -27.95 5.43
N MET A 128 12.01 -27.66 4.16
CA MET A 128 12.66 -28.32 3.02
C MET A 128 14.18 -28.09 3.00
N ILE A 129 14.62 -26.86 3.26
CA ILE A 129 16.05 -26.54 3.38
C ILE A 129 16.65 -27.37 4.52
N LYS A 130 15.99 -27.43 5.69
CA LYS A 130 16.45 -28.20 6.85
C LYS A 130 16.50 -29.71 6.58
N GLU A 131 15.56 -30.24 5.82
CA GLU A 131 15.48 -31.65 5.44
C GLU A 131 16.50 -32.01 4.33
N GLY A 132 16.99 -31.02 3.59
CA GLY A 132 18.05 -31.21 2.59
C GLY A 132 17.54 -31.47 1.19
N GLU A 133 16.33 -30.99 0.91
CA GLU A 133 15.76 -30.97 -0.42
C GLU A 133 16.66 -30.24 -1.40
N ASP A 134 16.65 -30.60 -2.68
CA ASP A 134 17.51 -29.94 -3.65
C ASP A 134 16.99 -28.52 -4.01
N ARG A 135 17.91 -27.63 -4.41
CA ARG A 135 17.61 -26.23 -4.72
C ARG A 135 16.54 -26.05 -5.79
N LYS A 136 16.46 -26.94 -6.78
CA LYS A 136 15.45 -26.85 -7.85
C LYS A 136 14.07 -27.16 -7.29
N THR A 137 13.97 -28.16 -6.42
CA THR A 137 12.73 -28.53 -5.72
C THR A 137 12.25 -27.43 -4.79
N ILE A 138 13.15 -26.78 -4.04
CA ILE A 138 12.79 -25.63 -3.17
C ILE A 138 12.28 -24.45 -4.00
N LYS A 139 12.92 -24.13 -5.14
CA LYS A 139 12.44 -23.06 -6.03
C LYS A 139 11.08 -23.38 -6.62
N LEU A 140 10.84 -24.63 -7.01
CA LEU A 140 9.54 -25.07 -7.49
C LEU A 140 8.47 -24.94 -6.40
N GLU A 141 8.78 -25.30 -5.14
CA GLU A 141 7.83 -25.11 -4.05
C GLU A 141 7.57 -23.63 -3.76
N LEU A 142 8.60 -22.78 -3.82
CA LEU A 142 8.43 -21.34 -3.71
C LEU A 142 7.48 -20.82 -4.80
N GLU A 143 7.67 -21.24 -6.05
CA GLU A 143 6.76 -20.93 -7.14
C GLU A 143 5.35 -21.47 -6.88
N ASN A 144 5.21 -22.69 -6.37
CA ASN A 144 3.92 -23.28 -6.02
C ASN A 144 3.21 -22.51 -4.90
N LEU A 145 3.93 -22.03 -3.89
CA LEU A 145 3.39 -21.24 -2.79
C LEU A 145 2.98 -19.86 -3.27
N ILE A 146 3.85 -19.18 -4.02
CA ILE A 146 3.51 -17.92 -4.69
C ILE A 146 2.24 -18.13 -5.53
N ASN A 147 2.22 -19.18 -6.36
CA ASN A 147 1.08 -19.54 -7.17
C ASN A 147 -0.14 -19.92 -6.33
N LYS A 148 -0.01 -20.59 -5.19
CA LYS A 148 -1.13 -20.96 -4.29
C LYS A 148 -1.81 -19.71 -3.74
N TYR A 149 -1.02 -18.75 -3.30
CA TYR A 149 -1.51 -17.48 -2.78
C TYR A 149 -1.92 -16.50 -3.88
N ASN A 150 -1.51 -16.74 -5.13
CA ASN A 150 -1.98 -16.04 -6.32
C ASN A 150 -3.20 -16.75 -7.01
N ASN A 151 -3.37 -18.07 -6.87
CA ASN A 151 -4.32 -18.93 -7.59
C ASN A 151 -5.55 -19.34 -6.78
N THR A 152 -5.69 -18.91 -5.53
CA THR A 152 -7.03 -18.84 -4.88
C THR A 152 -8.00 -17.93 -5.64
N ASP A 153 -7.56 -17.32 -6.75
CA ASP A 153 -8.34 -16.58 -7.75
C ASP A 153 -8.59 -17.31 -9.10
N ASN A 154 -8.12 -18.55 -9.35
CA ASN A 154 -8.11 -19.15 -10.70
C ASN A 154 -9.05 -20.35 -10.93
N ASN A 155 -10.29 -20.06 -11.35
CA ASN A 155 -11.14 -20.96 -12.17
C ASN A 155 -11.93 -20.17 -13.24
N ASN A 156 -11.25 -19.31 -14.02
CA ASN A 156 -11.79 -18.78 -15.29
C ASN A 156 -10.65 -18.29 -16.21
N PRO A 157 -10.46 -18.84 -17.42
CA PRO A 157 -9.33 -18.51 -18.29
C PRO A 157 -9.62 -17.27 -19.15
N ASN A 158 -9.69 -16.11 -18.51
CA ASN A 158 -9.50 -14.81 -19.17
C ASN A 158 -8.68 -13.94 -18.22
N ASN A 159 -7.43 -13.74 -18.60
CA ASN A 159 -6.37 -13.04 -17.87
C ASN A 159 -6.81 -11.63 -17.43
N ASP A 160 -6.88 -11.39 -16.11
CA ASP A 160 -6.73 -10.09 -15.46
C ASP A 160 -6.49 -10.32 -13.95
N ASN A 161 -5.50 -9.63 -13.36
CA ASN A 161 -5.24 -9.57 -11.93
C ASN A 161 -6.51 -9.16 -11.17
N LYS A 162 -7.28 -10.13 -10.69
CA LYS A 162 -8.55 -9.85 -10.02
C LYS A 162 -8.27 -9.30 -8.63
N ILE A 163 -8.57 -8.02 -8.44
CA ILE A 163 -8.50 -7.36 -7.13
C ILE A 163 -9.44 -8.08 -6.16
N ASN A 164 -8.87 -8.83 -5.23
CA ASN A 164 -9.63 -9.60 -4.24
C ASN A 164 -9.81 -8.81 -2.94
N LEU A 165 -10.91 -8.06 -2.85
CA LEU A 165 -11.32 -7.32 -1.67
C LEU A 165 -12.53 -8.02 -1.03
N LYS A 166 -12.32 -8.71 0.10
CA LYS A 166 -13.30 -9.63 0.68
C LYS A 166 -14.54 -8.94 1.25
N ASP A 167 -14.43 -7.67 1.61
CA ASP A 167 -15.47 -6.90 2.30
C ASP A 167 -16.33 -6.04 1.36
N ILE A 168 -16.13 -6.11 0.04
CA ILE A 168 -16.91 -5.34 -0.93
C ILE A 168 -17.92 -6.19 -1.72
N ASN A 169 -17.94 -7.52 -1.54
CA ASN A 169 -18.69 -8.43 -2.40
C ASN A 169 -20.18 -8.09 -2.56
N ASN A 170 -20.82 -7.63 -1.49
CA ASN A 170 -22.23 -7.21 -1.45
C ASN A 170 -22.39 -5.71 -1.16
N HIS A 171 -21.32 -4.93 -1.35
CA HIS A 171 -21.33 -3.50 -1.05
C HIS A 171 -21.77 -2.69 -2.28
N TRP A 172 -22.66 -1.72 -2.10
CA TRP A 172 -23.21 -0.89 -3.20
C TRP A 172 -22.12 -0.16 -4.02
N ALA A 173 -20.97 0.10 -3.39
CA ALA A 173 -19.84 0.78 -4.02
C ALA A 173 -18.84 -0.16 -4.69
N LYS A 174 -19.11 -1.47 -4.76
CA LYS A 174 -18.16 -2.49 -5.23
C LYS A 174 -17.52 -2.13 -6.57
N ASP A 175 -18.33 -1.81 -7.57
CA ASP A 175 -17.84 -1.58 -8.93
C ASP A 175 -16.99 -0.30 -9.00
N TYR A 176 -17.39 0.77 -8.29
CA TYR A 176 -16.57 1.98 -8.16
C TYR A 176 -15.24 1.71 -7.46
N ILE A 177 -15.24 0.87 -6.42
CA ILE A 177 -14.03 0.49 -5.68
C ILE A 177 -13.08 -0.29 -6.59
N LEU A 178 -13.58 -1.32 -7.28
CA LEU A 178 -12.78 -2.16 -8.17
C LEU A 178 -12.13 -1.31 -9.28
N PHE A 179 -12.92 -0.48 -9.97
CA PHE A 179 -12.41 0.41 -11.01
C PHE A 179 -11.28 1.32 -10.49
N MET A 180 -11.48 1.92 -9.33
CA MET A 180 -10.51 2.89 -8.79
C MET A 180 -9.24 2.21 -8.24
N VAL A 181 -9.33 0.94 -7.83
CA VAL A 181 -8.16 0.15 -7.43
C VAL A 181 -7.41 -0.38 -8.67
N GLU A 182 -8.12 -0.83 -9.72
CA GLU A 182 -7.57 -1.20 -11.03
C GLU A 182 -6.75 -0.06 -11.64
N ASN A 183 -7.26 1.17 -11.52
CA ASN A 183 -6.60 2.38 -12.00
C ASN A 183 -5.54 2.94 -11.03
N LYS A 184 -5.19 2.21 -9.96
CA LYS A 184 -4.18 2.58 -8.94
C LYS A 184 -4.46 3.88 -8.19
N ILE A 185 -5.69 4.38 -8.23
CA ILE A 185 -6.11 5.60 -7.53
C ILE A 185 -6.35 5.33 -6.05
N ALA A 186 -6.93 4.17 -5.75
CA ALA A 186 -7.12 3.68 -4.40
C ALA A 186 -6.39 2.36 -4.17
N THR A 187 -6.12 2.08 -2.91
CA THR A 187 -5.53 0.82 -2.47
C THR A 187 -6.35 0.28 -1.31
N GLY A 188 -6.53 -1.05 -1.29
CA GLY A 188 -7.02 -1.76 -0.12
C GLY A 188 -5.99 -1.79 1.01
N TYR A 189 -6.35 -2.45 2.11
CA TYR A 189 -5.47 -2.77 3.21
C TYR A 189 -4.86 -4.16 2.99
N LEU A 190 -3.76 -4.43 3.71
CA LEU A 190 -3.00 -5.68 3.62
C LEU A 190 -3.79 -6.94 4.04
N ASP A 191 -4.97 -6.76 4.64
CA ASP A 191 -5.87 -7.83 5.10
C ASP A 191 -6.98 -8.18 4.08
N PHE A 192 -6.82 -7.78 2.81
CA PHE A 192 -7.80 -7.94 1.72
C PHE A 192 -9.11 -7.19 1.94
N THR A 193 -9.07 -6.10 2.71
CA THR A 193 -10.25 -5.24 2.90
C THR A 193 -10.08 -3.89 2.22
N PHE A 194 -11.17 -3.31 1.75
CA PHE A 194 -11.23 -1.90 1.38
C PHE A 194 -11.71 -1.01 2.53
N ARG A 195 -12.45 -1.61 3.46
CA ARG A 195 -13.16 -0.98 4.58
C ARG A 195 -14.10 0.11 4.09
N PRO A 196 -15.05 -0.20 3.19
CA PRO A 196 -15.86 0.79 2.49
C PRO A 196 -16.70 1.67 3.45
N ASN A 197 -17.07 1.13 4.60
CA ASN A 197 -17.87 1.82 5.62
C ASN A 197 -17.03 2.60 6.64
N ASN A 198 -15.71 2.45 6.64
CA ASN A 198 -14.85 3.23 7.52
C ASN A 198 -14.85 4.70 7.10
N LYS A 199 -14.70 5.59 8.08
CA LYS A 199 -14.49 7.01 7.81
C LYS A 199 -13.11 7.21 7.17
N ILE A 200 -13.06 8.06 6.15
CA ILE A 200 -11.83 8.37 5.42
C ILE A 200 -11.17 9.61 6.05
N THR A 201 -9.84 9.57 6.18
CA THR A 201 -9.09 10.72 6.68
C THR A 201 -8.87 11.76 5.59
N ARG A 202 -8.58 13.01 6.01
CA ARG A 202 -8.23 14.10 5.09
C ARG A 202 -6.97 13.78 4.28
N ALA A 203 -6.00 13.08 4.87
CA ALA A 203 -4.81 12.63 4.16
C ALA A 203 -5.10 11.56 3.11
N GLU A 204 -5.89 10.54 3.46
CA GLU A 204 -6.30 9.49 2.52
C GLU A 204 -7.05 10.08 1.33
N PHE A 205 -8.00 10.99 1.58
CA PHE A 205 -8.76 11.63 0.52
C PHE A 205 -7.87 12.53 -0.36
N SER A 206 -6.92 13.27 0.22
CA SER A 206 -5.98 14.10 -0.55
C SER A 206 -5.11 13.27 -1.48
N LYS A 207 -4.61 12.12 -1.00
CA LYS A 207 -3.88 11.16 -1.83
C LYS A 207 -4.75 10.70 -3.01
N MET A 208 -5.95 10.20 -2.74
CA MET A 208 -6.85 9.70 -3.79
C MET A 208 -7.21 10.78 -4.81
N LEU A 209 -7.44 12.02 -4.35
CA LEU A 209 -7.75 13.14 -5.24
C LEU A 209 -6.57 13.50 -6.16
N VAL A 210 -5.35 13.55 -5.63
CA VAL A 210 -4.13 13.79 -6.42
C VAL A 210 -3.94 12.71 -7.48
N GLU A 211 -4.14 11.44 -7.14
CA GLU A 211 -4.05 10.31 -8.08
C GLU A 211 -5.17 10.36 -9.13
N THR A 212 -6.40 10.70 -8.71
CA THR A 212 -7.56 10.84 -9.60
C THR A 212 -7.29 11.89 -10.67
N LEU A 213 -6.72 13.03 -10.27
CA LEU A 213 -6.38 14.14 -11.17
C LEU A 213 -5.06 13.94 -11.90
N LYS A 214 -4.33 12.84 -11.63
CA LYS A 214 -3.00 12.54 -12.17
C LYS A 214 -2.01 13.71 -12.05
N LEU A 215 -2.03 14.41 -10.91
CA LEU A 215 -1.14 15.55 -10.69
C LEU A 215 0.29 15.08 -10.42
N ASP A 216 1.26 15.80 -10.97
CA ASP A 216 2.67 15.55 -10.69
C ASP A 216 2.97 15.81 -9.21
N LYS A 217 3.35 14.73 -8.52
CA LYS A 217 3.63 14.79 -7.09
C LYS A 217 4.84 15.68 -6.81
N VAL A 218 4.66 16.66 -5.93
CA VAL A 218 5.73 17.56 -5.49
C VAL A 218 6.24 17.20 -4.10
N THR A 219 7.51 17.50 -3.83
CA THR A 219 8.09 17.32 -2.50
C THR A 219 7.51 18.33 -1.51
N TYR A 220 7.16 17.85 -0.32
CA TYR A 220 6.72 18.68 0.80
C TYR A 220 7.69 19.84 1.13
N ASN A 221 7.14 21.05 1.30
CA ASN A 221 7.93 22.28 1.47
C ASN A 221 7.55 23.12 2.72
N ASN A 222 7.06 22.47 3.78
CA ASN A 222 6.61 23.11 5.02
C ASN A 222 5.32 23.95 4.93
N SER A 223 4.41 23.59 4.02
CA SER A 223 3.12 24.29 3.91
C SER A 223 2.19 24.13 5.13
N PHE A 224 2.33 23.04 5.90
CA PHE A 224 1.54 22.80 7.12
C PHE A 224 2.39 22.20 8.25
N SER A 225 2.31 22.77 9.46
CA SER A 225 3.20 22.38 10.57
C SER A 225 3.04 20.94 11.04
N ASP A 226 1.85 20.37 10.91
CA ASP A 226 1.47 19.02 11.37
C ASP A 226 1.66 17.91 10.31
N VAL A 227 2.27 18.23 9.16
CA VAL A 227 2.39 17.29 8.02
C VAL A 227 3.81 16.79 7.80
N LYS A 228 4.84 17.46 8.34
CA LYS A 228 6.27 17.21 8.03
C LYS A 228 6.71 15.74 8.07
N ASN A 229 6.21 14.97 9.04
CA ASN A 229 6.57 13.56 9.25
C ASN A 229 5.47 12.57 8.83
N HIS A 230 4.43 13.04 8.12
CA HIS A 230 3.28 12.23 7.75
C HIS A 230 3.50 11.53 6.40
N TRP A 231 3.03 10.30 6.24
CA TRP A 231 3.20 9.51 4.99
C TRP A 231 2.61 10.20 3.76
N ALA A 232 1.54 10.98 3.95
CA ALA A 232 0.85 11.70 2.89
C ALA A 232 1.43 13.09 2.58
N LYS A 233 2.57 13.48 3.17
CA LYS A 233 3.08 14.86 3.12
C LYS A 233 3.21 15.44 1.70
N ASP A 234 3.68 14.63 0.76
CA ASP A 234 3.89 15.05 -0.62
C ASP A 234 2.56 15.17 -1.38
N TYR A 235 1.60 14.28 -1.13
CA TYR A 235 0.24 14.40 -1.69
C TYR A 235 -0.49 15.64 -1.16
N ILE A 236 -0.37 15.90 0.14
CA ILE A 236 -0.94 17.10 0.76
C ILE A 236 -0.28 18.35 0.16
N GLN A 237 1.03 18.36 0.01
CA GLN A 237 1.74 19.47 -0.63
C GLN A 237 1.26 19.70 -2.08
N THR A 238 1.09 18.62 -2.84
CA THR A 238 0.61 18.65 -4.22
C THR A 238 -0.79 19.25 -4.31
N ALA A 239 -1.72 18.76 -3.50
CA ALA A 239 -3.07 19.30 -3.42
C ALA A 239 -3.11 20.78 -2.99
N TYR A 240 -2.18 21.20 -2.13
CA TYR A 240 -2.07 22.60 -1.69
C TYR A 240 -1.59 23.50 -2.82
N ASN A 241 -0.53 23.11 -3.53
CA ASN A 241 0.00 23.85 -4.66
C ASN A 241 -1.02 23.96 -5.80
N ALA A 242 -1.82 22.92 -6.01
CA ALA A 242 -2.93 22.91 -6.97
C ALA A 242 -4.16 23.73 -6.50
N GLY A 243 -4.11 24.35 -5.33
CA GLY A 243 -5.21 25.18 -4.79
C GLY A 243 -6.41 24.39 -4.29
N LEU A 244 -6.33 23.06 -4.22
CA LEU A 244 -7.44 22.18 -3.84
C LEU A 244 -7.68 22.18 -2.32
N ILE A 245 -6.61 22.37 -1.54
CA ILE A 245 -6.67 22.47 -0.07
C ILE A 245 -6.08 23.80 0.42
N LYS A 246 -6.51 24.25 1.61
CA LYS A 246 -6.01 25.47 2.26
C LYS A 246 -5.56 25.26 3.72
N GLY A 247 -6.00 24.17 4.36
CA GLY A 247 -5.78 23.91 5.79
C GLY A 247 -6.56 24.84 6.73
N TYR A 248 -6.18 24.83 8.00
CA TYR A 248 -6.74 25.61 9.12
C TYR A 248 -5.58 26.21 9.91
N ASN A 249 -5.41 27.54 9.89
CA ASN A 249 -4.41 28.22 10.73
C ASN A 249 -2.99 27.61 10.67
N LYS A 250 -2.49 27.31 9.46
CA LYS A 250 -1.22 26.61 9.18
C LYS A 250 -1.15 25.12 9.53
N GLU A 251 -2.26 24.50 9.92
CA GLU A 251 -2.39 23.05 10.09
C GLU A 251 -3.23 22.44 8.96
N PHE A 252 -3.05 21.16 8.68
CA PHE A 252 -3.87 20.40 7.74
C PHE A 252 -4.83 19.41 8.42
N LYS A 253 -4.44 18.87 9.58
CA LYS A 253 -5.10 17.81 10.34
C LYS A 253 -5.22 16.51 9.53
N PRO A 254 -4.10 15.88 9.12
CA PRO A 254 -4.09 14.78 8.16
C PRO A 254 -4.89 13.54 8.62
N ASP A 255 -4.85 13.22 9.91
CA ASP A 255 -5.50 12.03 10.49
C ASP A 255 -6.95 12.28 10.92
N ALA A 256 -7.44 13.52 10.83
CA ALA A 256 -8.84 13.80 11.10
C ALA A 256 -9.71 13.25 9.96
N ASN A 257 -10.87 12.69 10.33
CA ASN A 257 -11.88 12.29 9.36
C ASN A 257 -12.40 13.51 8.59
N ILE A 258 -12.56 13.36 7.28
CA ILE A 258 -13.03 14.47 6.43
C ILE A 258 -14.55 14.61 6.54
N THR A 259 -15.01 15.84 6.76
CA THR A 259 -16.46 16.12 6.72
C THR A 259 -16.96 16.21 5.29
N ARG A 260 -18.27 16.06 5.09
CA ARG A 260 -18.89 16.20 3.76
C ARG A 260 -18.66 17.58 3.15
N SER A 261 -18.69 18.66 3.94
CA SER A 261 -18.39 20.02 3.45
C SER A 261 -16.93 20.17 3.02
N GLU A 262 -15.99 19.61 3.77
CA GLU A 262 -14.57 19.66 3.43
C GLU A 262 -14.27 18.91 2.13
N MET A 263 -14.81 17.69 2.01
CA MET A 263 -14.68 16.88 0.80
C MET A 263 -15.28 17.60 -0.42
N ALA A 264 -16.52 18.09 -0.30
CA ALA A 264 -17.18 18.84 -1.36
C ALA A 264 -16.42 20.11 -1.73
N THR A 265 -15.74 20.74 -0.78
CA THR A 265 -14.91 21.92 -1.04
C THR A 265 -13.66 21.58 -1.84
N MET A 266 -13.01 20.46 -1.54
CA MET A 266 -11.86 19.99 -2.31
C MET A 266 -12.27 19.62 -3.74
N ILE A 267 -13.40 18.92 -3.90
CA ILE A 267 -13.95 18.57 -5.22
C ILE A 267 -14.39 19.82 -5.99
N GLY A 268 -15.18 20.72 -5.39
CA GLY A 268 -15.68 21.90 -6.09
C GLY A 268 -14.59 22.86 -6.55
N ARG A 269 -13.38 22.80 -5.98
CA ARG A 269 -12.20 23.54 -6.44
C ARG A 269 -11.55 22.95 -7.70
N THR A 270 -11.81 21.68 -8.01
CA THR A 270 -11.39 21.09 -9.29
C THR A 270 -12.29 21.52 -10.44
N LEU A 271 -13.50 22.02 -10.14
CA LEU A 271 -14.55 22.29 -11.12
C LEU A 271 -14.45 23.73 -11.66
N ASN A 272 -14.07 23.84 -12.93
CA ASN A 272 -14.15 25.08 -13.69
C ASN A 272 -15.51 25.19 -14.40
N THR A 273 -16.57 25.32 -13.60
CA THR A 273 -17.96 25.34 -14.07
C THR A 273 -18.78 26.44 -13.39
N ASP A 274 -19.75 26.95 -14.13
CA ASP A 274 -20.81 27.82 -13.63
C ASP A 274 -22.10 27.04 -13.29
N ASN A 275 -22.13 25.73 -13.56
CA ASN A 275 -23.25 24.86 -13.19
C ASN A 275 -23.30 24.72 -11.66
N LYS A 276 -24.15 25.55 -11.06
CA LYS A 276 -24.31 25.69 -9.61
C LYS A 276 -25.73 25.28 -9.23
N ALA A 277 -25.86 24.27 -8.38
CA ALA A 277 -27.15 23.87 -7.85
C ALA A 277 -27.66 24.89 -6.80
N ASP A 278 -28.98 25.11 -6.80
CA ASP A 278 -29.67 25.73 -5.67
C ASP A 278 -29.60 24.79 -4.46
N LEU A 279 -28.87 25.21 -3.42
CA LEU A 279 -28.68 24.43 -2.20
C LEU A 279 -29.89 24.45 -1.27
N THR A 280 -30.83 25.39 -1.45
CA THR A 280 -32.03 25.49 -0.59
C THR A 280 -32.95 24.28 -0.71
N LYS A 281 -32.76 23.45 -1.75
CA LYS A 281 -33.39 22.13 -1.90
C LYS A 281 -33.05 21.15 -0.77
N PHE A 282 -31.94 21.34 -0.06
CA PHE A 282 -31.58 20.52 1.09
C PHE A 282 -32.19 21.09 2.37
N ILE A 283 -32.87 20.26 3.16
CA ILE A 283 -33.55 20.67 4.40
C ILE A 283 -32.55 21.30 5.40
N ASP A 284 -31.30 20.85 5.39
CA ASP A 284 -30.24 21.31 6.28
C ASP A 284 -29.24 22.26 5.61
N TYR A 285 -29.61 22.92 4.51
CA TYR A 285 -28.71 23.84 3.77
C TYR A 285 -28.09 24.92 4.65
N LYS A 286 -28.83 25.42 5.66
CA LYS A 286 -28.33 26.44 6.61
C LYS A 286 -27.17 25.96 7.49
N LYS A 287 -26.90 24.64 7.53
CA LYS A 287 -25.74 24.07 8.23
C LYS A 287 -24.51 24.02 7.34
N ILE A 288 -24.63 24.26 6.03
CA ILE A 288 -23.49 24.35 5.12
C ILE A 288 -22.76 25.66 5.47
N PRO A 289 -21.46 25.60 5.79
CA PRO A 289 -20.74 26.81 6.15
C PRO A 289 -20.49 27.67 4.91
N ASN A 290 -20.54 29.00 5.07
CA ASN A 290 -20.39 29.95 3.95
C ASN A 290 -19.12 29.72 3.12
N TRP A 291 -18.02 29.28 3.75
CA TRP A 291 -16.76 29.00 3.05
C TRP A 291 -16.84 27.80 2.09
N ALA A 292 -17.80 26.90 2.27
CA ALA A 292 -18.03 25.71 1.45
C ALA A 292 -19.12 25.92 0.39
N GLU A 293 -19.96 26.95 0.56
CA GLU A 293 -21.22 27.11 -0.19
C GLU A 293 -21.03 27.03 -1.70
N GLU A 294 -20.10 27.80 -2.26
CA GLU A 294 -19.85 27.79 -3.71
C GLU A 294 -19.38 26.42 -4.20
N SER A 295 -18.43 25.79 -3.50
CA SER A 295 -17.88 24.50 -3.91
C SER A 295 -18.90 23.37 -3.76
N VAL A 296 -19.74 23.42 -2.72
CA VAL A 296 -20.86 22.49 -2.54
C VAL A 296 -21.89 22.69 -3.65
N SER A 297 -22.22 23.92 -4.01
CA SER A 297 -23.15 24.23 -5.10
C SER A 297 -22.65 23.69 -6.45
N LYS A 298 -21.36 23.86 -6.77
CA LYS A 298 -20.74 23.28 -7.97
C LYS A 298 -20.77 21.74 -7.95
N ALA A 299 -20.32 21.12 -6.85
CA ALA A 299 -20.26 19.66 -6.76
C ALA A 299 -21.64 18.99 -6.79
N VAL A 300 -22.69 19.68 -6.32
CA VAL A 300 -24.07 19.22 -6.43
C VAL A 300 -24.65 19.51 -7.81
N GLY A 301 -24.29 20.64 -8.42
CA GLY A 301 -24.69 21.02 -9.79
C GLY A 301 -24.21 20.01 -10.82
N GLU A 302 -22.94 19.60 -10.71
CA GLU A 302 -22.34 18.54 -11.55
C GLU A 302 -22.72 17.12 -11.11
N GLU A 303 -23.73 16.97 -10.26
CA GLU A 303 -24.24 15.68 -9.82
C GLU A 303 -23.23 14.72 -9.13
N LEU A 304 -22.03 15.21 -8.80
CA LEU A 304 -21.01 14.44 -8.08
C LEU A 304 -21.54 14.04 -6.69
N ILE A 305 -22.27 14.95 -6.04
CA ILE A 305 -22.85 14.75 -4.71
C ILE A 305 -24.38 14.93 -4.76
N LYS A 306 -25.14 13.86 -4.47
CA LYS A 306 -26.60 13.84 -4.63
C LYS A 306 -27.41 14.03 -3.32
N GLY A 307 -26.74 14.23 -2.18
CA GLY A 307 -27.39 14.28 -0.86
C GLY A 307 -28.04 12.95 -0.45
N ASP A 308 -28.67 12.91 0.71
CA ASP A 308 -29.37 11.72 1.22
C ASP A 308 -30.66 12.13 1.96
N ASN A 309 -31.81 11.60 1.52
CA ASN A 309 -33.13 11.86 2.10
C ASN A 309 -33.42 13.37 2.27
N GLY A 310 -33.15 14.15 1.22
CA GLY A 310 -33.37 15.60 1.20
C GLY A 310 -32.39 16.40 2.07
N LYS A 311 -31.32 15.79 2.59
CA LYS A 311 -30.29 16.47 3.40
C LYS A 311 -28.92 16.39 2.73
N PHE A 312 -28.09 17.41 2.94
CA PHE A 312 -26.69 17.42 2.52
C PHE A 312 -25.77 16.82 3.59
N ARG A 313 -26.08 16.99 4.87
CA ARG A 313 -25.30 16.54 6.05
C ARG A 313 -23.88 17.13 6.12
N PRO A 314 -23.73 18.47 6.17
CA PRO A 314 -22.45 19.15 5.97
C PRO A 314 -21.34 18.80 6.99
N ASN A 315 -21.71 18.43 8.21
CA ASN A 315 -20.77 18.17 9.31
C ASN A 315 -20.51 16.67 9.54
N ASP A 316 -21.20 15.80 8.81
CA ASP A 316 -21.02 14.36 8.96
C ASP A 316 -19.70 13.93 8.31
N ASN A 317 -19.05 12.94 8.91
CA ASN A 317 -17.85 12.34 8.34
C ASN A 317 -18.19 11.42 7.17
N THR A 318 -17.37 11.49 6.13
CA THR A 318 -17.55 10.72 4.90
C THR A 318 -16.94 9.33 5.02
N THR A 319 -17.58 8.30 4.44
CA THR A 319 -16.99 6.96 4.33
C THR A 319 -16.04 6.84 3.14
N ARG A 320 -15.16 5.83 3.17
CA ARG A 320 -14.29 5.51 2.02
C ARG A 320 -15.09 5.21 0.75
N ALA A 321 -16.23 4.53 0.86
CA ALA A 321 -17.10 4.24 -0.27
C ALA A 321 -17.80 5.48 -0.85
N GLU A 322 -18.20 6.43 -0.01
CA GLU A 322 -18.76 7.70 -0.49
C GLU A 322 -17.68 8.50 -1.25
N ALA A 323 -16.48 8.60 -0.67
CA ALA A 323 -15.36 9.32 -1.27
C ALA A 323 -14.96 8.74 -2.64
N ILE A 324 -14.82 7.41 -2.73
CA ILE A 324 -14.38 6.76 -3.97
C ILE A 324 -15.42 6.90 -5.09
N THR A 325 -16.70 6.88 -4.75
CA THR A 325 -17.80 7.06 -5.70
C THR A 325 -17.81 8.48 -6.26
N ILE A 326 -17.53 9.49 -5.42
CA ILE A 326 -17.46 10.89 -5.86
C ILE A 326 -16.26 11.10 -6.79
N LEU A 327 -15.10 10.52 -6.46
CA LEU A 327 -13.91 10.58 -7.31
C LEU A 327 -14.11 9.85 -8.65
N TYR A 328 -14.78 8.70 -8.62
CA TYR A 328 -15.16 7.99 -9.86
C TYR A 328 -16.05 8.87 -10.76
N ARG A 329 -17.07 9.53 -10.19
CA ARG A 329 -17.91 10.45 -10.98
C ARG A 329 -17.12 11.65 -11.51
N LEU A 330 -16.17 12.17 -10.72
CA LEU A 330 -15.30 13.26 -11.16
C LEU A 330 -14.46 12.89 -12.39
N LEU A 331 -14.00 11.63 -12.51
CA LEU A 331 -13.29 11.14 -13.71
C LEU A 331 -14.18 11.07 -14.96
N ASN A 332 -15.50 11.01 -14.77
CA ASN A 332 -16.48 10.79 -15.83
C ASN A 332 -17.42 12.00 -15.98
N ILE A 333 -16.96 13.19 -15.59
CA ILE A 333 -17.60 14.45 -15.97
C ILE A 333 -17.24 14.73 -17.44
N ASP A 334 -18.25 15.01 -18.26
CA ASP A 334 -18.13 15.34 -19.68
C ASP A 334 -17.52 16.73 -19.95
#